data_AF-A0A931PSN7-F1
#
_entry.id   AF-A0A931PSN7-F1
#
_cell.length_a   1.000
_cell.length_b   1.000
_cell.length_c   1.000
_cell.angle_alpha   90.00
_cell.angle_beta   90.00
_cell.angle_gamma   90.00
#
_symmetry.space_group_name_H-M   'P 1'
#
loop_
_entity.id
_entity.type
_entity.pdbx_description
1 polymer ?
#
loop_
_entity_poly.entity_id
_entity_poly.type
_entity_poly.pdbx_seq_one_letter_code
_entity_poly.pdbx_strand_id
1 'polypeptide(L)'
;MKKYKQPSKYGANDQIGMLNEITPSKFIKAAKLVKEGKVYDLGRVLDRNIPAFSGRSFKQTLVSSAHILNKRREGGTELGWGKNKLDWVTELVSPAGMVETPRLQAKRSLW
;
A
#
# COMPACT_ATOMS: atom_id res chain seq x y z
N MET A 1 26.20 15.08 26.47
CA MET A 1 25.53 14.07 25.61
C MET A 1 26.49 13.60 24.54
N LYS A 2 26.82 12.29 24.46
CA LYS A 2 27.68 11.74 23.40
C LYS A 2 26.89 11.64 22.09
N LYS A 3 27.47 12.18 21.01
CA LYS A 3 26.85 12.25 19.68
C LYS A 3 27.20 10.96 18.90
N TYR A 4 26.30 9.97 18.93
CA TYR A 4 26.47 8.72 18.18
C TYR A 4 26.04 8.91 16.71
N LYS A 5 26.77 9.71 15.95
CA LYS A 5 26.55 9.82 14.49
C LYS A 5 27.77 9.24 13.78
N GLN A 6 27.72 7.95 13.44
CA GLN A 6 28.71 7.37 12.54
C GLN A 6 28.39 7.83 11.11
N PRO A 7 29.36 8.40 10.38
CA PRO A 7 29.16 8.74 8.97
C PRO A 7 28.95 7.46 8.15
N SER A 8 28.18 7.56 7.05
CA SER A 8 27.99 6.42 6.14
C SER A 8 29.35 5.92 5.65
N LYS A 9 29.58 4.61 5.74
CA LYS A 9 30.81 3.98 5.25
C LYS A 9 30.94 4.01 3.73
N TYR A 10 29.87 4.37 3.01
CA TYR A 10 29.82 4.43 1.54
C TYR A 10 29.97 5.86 0.98
N GLY A 11 30.22 6.84 1.84
CA GLY A 11 30.41 8.23 1.45
C GLY A 11 29.25 9.13 1.86
N ALA A 12 29.52 10.44 1.90
CA ALA A 12 28.61 11.45 2.45
C ALA A 12 27.32 11.62 1.63
N ASN A 13 27.37 11.33 0.33
CA ASN A 13 26.26 11.51 -0.61
C ASN A 13 25.54 10.19 -0.93
N ASP A 14 25.96 9.07 -0.34
CA ASP A 14 25.30 7.78 -0.56
C ASP A 14 23.89 7.77 0.04
N GLN A 15 22.90 7.44 -0.80
CA GLN A 15 21.49 7.29 -0.41
C GLN A 15 21.03 5.83 -0.37
N ILE A 16 21.88 4.89 -0.81
CA ILE A 16 21.56 3.47 -0.93
C ILE A 16 21.82 2.74 0.40
N GLY A 17 22.82 3.17 1.16
CA GLY A 17 23.12 2.64 2.49
C GLY A 17 23.54 1.17 2.44
N MET A 18 23.08 0.37 3.40
CA MET A 18 23.47 -1.04 3.53
C MET A 18 23.15 -1.90 2.30
N LEU A 19 22.29 -1.45 1.39
CA LEU A 19 22.03 -2.16 0.14
C LEU A 19 23.28 -2.26 -0.74
N ASN A 20 24.28 -1.38 -0.56
CA ASN A 20 25.60 -1.51 -1.19
C ASN A 20 26.32 -2.82 -0.82
N GLU A 21 25.96 -3.48 0.28
CA GLU A 21 26.46 -4.82 0.60
C GLU A 21 25.93 -5.92 -0.32
N ILE A 22 24.81 -5.70 -1.02
CA ILE A 22 24.18 -6.72 -1.86
C ILE A 22 24.86 -6.70 -3.23
N THR A 23 25.91 -7.51 -3.36
CA THR A 23 26.73 -7.58 -4.58
C THR A 23 26.29 -8.71 -5.53
N PRO A 24 26.67 -8.66 -6.82
CA PRO A 24 26.48 -9.76 -7.78
C PRO A 24 26.94 -11.14 -7.25
N SER A 25 28.07 -11.18 -6.54
CA SER A 25 28.58 -12.43 -5.97
C SER A 25 27.69 -12.97 -4.83
N LYS A 26 27.05 -12.10 -4.04
CA LYS A 26 26.08 -12.52 -3.02
C LYS A 26 24.79 -13.05 -3.65
N PHE A 27 24.33 -12.49 -4.77
CA PHE A 27 23.19 -13.05 -5.51
C PHE A 27 23.46 -14.48 -5.97
N ILE A 28 24.61 -14.73 -6.58
CA ILE A 28 25.00 -16.09 -7.02
C ILE A 28 25.10 -17.04 -5.81
N LYS A 29 25.67 -16.60 -4.69
CA LYS A 29 25.74 -17.40 -3.45
C LYS A 29 24.35 -17.73 -2.92
N ALA A 30 23.44 -16.76 -2.87
CA ALA A 30 22.07 -16.95 -2.41
C ALA A 30 21.28 -17.90 -3.34
N ALA A 31 21.41 -17.74 -4.66
CA ALA A 31 20.75 -18.63 -5.64
C ALA A 31 21.16 -20.10 -5.46
N LYS A 32 22.44 -20.36 -5.12
CA LYS A 32 22.93 -21.71 -4.83
C LYS A 32 22.30 -22.36 -3.59
N LEU A 33 21.67 -21.59 -2.69
CA LEU A 33 20.97 -22.12 -1.51
C LEU A 33 19.61 -22.74 -1.86
N VAL A 34 19.04 -22.42 -3.03
CA VAL A 34 17.80 -23.04 -3.50
C VAL A 34 18.11 -24.48 -3.93
N LYS A 35 17.61 -25.46 -3.15
CA LYS A 35 17.81 -26.90 -3.43
C LYS A 35 16.52 -27.62 -3.80
N GLU A 36 15.48 -27.42 -3.00
CA GLU A 36 14.24 -28.19 -3.07
C GLU A 36 13.14 -27.50 -3.90
N GLY A 37 13.37 -26.26 -4.35
CA GLY A 37 12.36 -25.48 -5.07
C GLY A 37 11.15 -25.07 -4.22
N LYS A 38 11.20 -25.25 -2.89
CA LYS A 38 10.14 -24.81 -1.98
C LYS A 38 10.06 -23.29 -1.92
N VAL A 39 8.85 -22.76 -2.00
CA VAL A 39 8.55 -21.32 -1.92
C VAL A 39 7.65 -21.09 -0.71
N TYR A 40 8.02 -20.12 0.12
CA TYR A 40 7.26 -19.72 1.30
C TYR A 40 6.88 -18.25 1.16
N ASP A 41 5.59 -17.94 1.29
CA ASP A 41 5.12 -16.56 1.37
C ASP A 41 5.40 -16.02 2.78
N LEU A 42 6.20 -14.96 2.85
CA LEU A 42 6.54 -14.26 4.10
C LEU A 42 5.68 -13.02 4.33
N GLY A 43 4.80 -12.70 3.38
CA GLY A 43 3.84 -11.62 3.47
C GLY A 43 2.65 -11.95 4.36
N ARG A 44 1.83 -10.93 4.63
CA ARG A 44 0.50 -11.09 5.21
C ARG A 44 -0.55 -10.68 4.18
N VAL A 45 -1.70 -11.33 4.24
CA VAL A 45 -2.90 -10.85 3.54
C VAL A 45 -3.20 -9.44 4.04
N LEU A 46 -3.28 -8.48 3.11
CA LEU A 46 -3.63 -7.10 3.43
C LEU A 46 -5.15 -6.97 3.48
N ASP A 47 -5.68 -6.77 4.67
CA ASP A 47 -7.09 -6.46 4.88
C ASP A 47 -7.24 -5.37 5.95
N ARG A 48 -8.49 -4.98 6.24
CA ARG A 48 -8.79 -3.90 7.20
C ARG A 48 -8.33 -4.22 8.63
N ASN A 49 -8.22 -5.50 8.97
CA ASN A 49 -7.87 -5.99 10.30
C ASN A 49 -6.36 -6.27 10.46
N ILE A 50 -5.55 -5.94 9.45
CA ILE A 50 -4.10 -6.12 9.56
C ILE A 50 -3.55 -5.32 10.74
N PRO A 51 -2.67 -5.91 11.58
CA PRO A 51 -2.02 -5.16 12.65
C PRO A 51 -1.26 -3.96 12.08
N ALA A 52 -1.61 -2.78 12.57
CA ALA A 52 -1.03 -1.52 12.14
C ALA A 52 -0.64 -0.69 13.36
N PHE A 53 0.42 0.12 13.21
CA PHE A 53 0.73 1.16 14.19
C PHE A 53 -0.48 2.10 14.34
N SER A 54 -0.75 2.53 15.57
CA SER A 54 -1.89 3.42 15.85
C SER A 54 -1.91 4.62 14.90
N GLY A 55 -3.09 4.91 14.37
CA GLY A 55 -3.31 5.93 13.35
C GLY A 55 -3.09 5.45 11.92
N ARG A 56 -2.48 4.28 11.64
CA ARG A 56 -2.38 3.73 10.29
C ARG A 56 -3.49 2.72 10.01
N SER A 57 -4.08 2.77 8.81
CA SER A 57 -5.05 1.76 8.37
C SER A 57 -4.87 1.41 6.90
N PHE A 58 -5.13 0.15 6.52
CA PHE A 58 -5.28 -0.26 5.14
C PHE A 58 -6.77 -0.40 4.78
N LYS A 59 -7.19 0.17 3.65
CA LYS A 59 -8.57 0.01 3.16
C LYS A 59 -8.57 -0.14 1.66
N GLN A 60 -9.13 -1.25 1.19
CA GLN A 60 -9.43 -1.50 -0.21
C GLN A 60 -10.94 -1.41 -0.40
N THR A 61 -11.39 -0.61 -1.36
CA THR A 61 -12.81 -0.46 -1.71
C THR A 61 -12.98 -0.68 -3.20
N LEU A 62 -13.84 -1.62 -3.56
CA LEU A 62 -14.31 -1.78 -4.93
C LEU A 62 -15.47 -0.82 -5.14
N VAL A 63 -15.33 0.09 -6.08
CA VAL A 63 -16.37 1.03 -6.46
C VAL A 63 -16.79 0.70 -7.87
N SER A 64 -18.01 0.20 -8.04
CA SER A 64 -18.69 0.20 -9.33
C SER A 64 -19.09 1.64 -9.63
N SER A 65 -18.20 2.37 -10.30
CA SER A 65 -18.52 3.70 -10.81
C SER A 65 -19.45 3.63 -12.02
N ALA A 66 -19.98 2.45 -12.33
CA ALA A 66 -21.04 2.14 -13.29
C ALA A 66 -22.02 3.27 -13.53
N HIS A 67 -22.64 3.74 -12.44
CA HIS A 67 -23.71 4.72 -12.45
C HIS A 67 -23.25 6.14 -12.85
N ILE A 68 -21.95 6.44 -12.76
CA ILE A 68 -21.34 7.74 -13.13
C ILE A 68 -20.56 7.64 -14.45
N LEU A 69 -19.79 6.57 -14.68
CA LEU A 69 -18.90 6.43 -15.84
C LEU A 69 -19.63 5.93 -17.08
N ASN A 70 -20.57 4.98 -16.95
CA ASN A 70 -21.24 4.42 -18.12
C ASN A 70 -22.15 5.45 -18.79
N LYS A 71 -22.80 6.32 -18.01
CA LYS A 71 -23.65 7.42 -18.52
C LYS A 71 -22.88 8.51 -19.29
N ARG A 72 -21.54 8.58 -19.16
CA ARG A 72 -20.71 9.57 -19.86
C ARG A 72 -20.40 9.20 -21.31
N ARG A 73 -20.73 7.99 -21.74
CA ARG A 73 -20.50 7.51 -23.11
C ARG A 73 -21.80 7.38 -23.88
N GLU A 74 -21.73 7.66 -25.17
CA GLU A 74 -22.81 7.39 -26.11
C GLU A 74 -23.14 5.89 -26.11
N GLY A 75 -24.41 5.56 -25.89
CA GLY A 75 -24.88 4.17 -25.73
C GLY A 75 -24.73 3.57 -24.32
N GLY A 76 -24.40 4.38 -23.31
CA GLY A 76 -24.41 3.97 -21.90
C GLY A 76 -25.80 3.87 -21.30
N THR A 77 -26.05 2.86 -20.47
CA THR A 77 -27.31 2.68 -19.73
C THR A 77 -27.07 2.55 -18.23
N GLU A 78 -28.12 2.56 -17.42
CA GLU A 78 -28.02 2.33 -15.96
C GLU A 78 -27.46 0.95 -15.60
N LEU A 79 -27.56 0.00 -16.53
CA LEU A 79 -27.11 -1.37 -16.38
C LEU A 79 -25.70 -1.61 -16.94
N GLY A 80 -25.05 -0.63 -17.58
CA GLY A 80 -23.75 -0.81 -18.22
C GLY A 80 -23.69 -0.32 -19.66
N TRP A 81 -22.56 -0.58 -20.32
CA TRP A 81 -22.32 -0.19 -21.72
C TRP A 81 -22.56 -1.36 -22.69
N GLY A 82 -23.27 -1.08 -23.78
CA GLY A 82 -23.59 -2.03 -24.84
C GLY A 82 -24.57 -3.15 -24.43
N LYS A 83 -24.88 -4.06 -25.36
CA LYS A 83 -25.82 -5.18 -25.13
C LYS A 83 -25.41 -6.11 -23.99
N ASN A 84 -24.09 -6.21 -23.75
CA ASN A 84 -23.51 -7.08 -22.72
C ASN A 84 -23.51 -6.47 -21.33
N LYS A 85 -24.00 -5.22 -21.15
CA LYS A 85 -24.07 -4.56 -19.84
C LYS A 85 -22.71 -4.55 -19.13
N LEU A 86 -21.65 -4.24 -19.89
CA LEU A 86 -20.30 -4.22 -19.34
C LEU A 86 -20.19 -3.11 -18.29
N ASP A 87 -19.64 -3.44 -17.13
CA ASP A 87 -19.40 -2.50 -16.04
C ASP A 87 -17.91 -2.41 -15.69
N TRP A 88 -17.45 -1.20 -15.37
CA TRP A 88 -16.10 -0.94 -14.91
C TRP A 88 -16.07 -0.86 -13.38
N VAL A 89 -15.44 -1.86 -12.77
CA VAL A 89 -15.10 -1.82 -11.35
C VAL A 89 -13.77 -1.09 -11.22
N THR A 90 -13.78 0.00 -10.47
CA THR A 90 -12.53 0.66 -10.06
C THR A 90 -12.16 0.19 -8.67
N GLU A 91 -10.94 -0.30 -8.52
CA GLU A 91 -10.36 -0.59 -7.24
C GLU A 91 -9.67 0.66 -6.67
N LEU A 92 -10.09 1.09 -5.49
CA LEU A 92 -9.44 2.15 -4.74
C LEU A 92 -8.72 1.54 -3.55
N VAL A 93 -7.39 1.58 -3.59
CA VAL A 93 -6.52 1.16 -2.49
C VAL A 93 -6.06 2.40 -1.73
N SER A 94 -6.49 2.52 -0.47
CA SER A 94 -5.95 3.49 0.48
C SER A 94 -4.83 2.80 1.27
N PRO A 95 -3.55 3.09 0.97
CA PRO A 95 -2.42 2.50 1.69
C PRO A 95 -2.39 3.00 3.14
N ALA A 96 -1.53 2.40 3.96
CA ALA A 96 -1.35 2.75 5.36
C ALA A 96 -1.05 4.25 5.55
N GLY A 97 -2.11 5.03 5.79
CA GLY A 97 -2.08 6.48 6.02
C GLY A 97 -2.66 6.84 7.38
N MET A 98 -2.38 8.05 7.86
CA MET A 98 -2.92 8.56 9.11
C MET A 98 -4.44 8.72 9.02
N VAL A 99 -5.19 8.01 9.87
CA VAL A 99 -6.62 8.24 10.09
C VAL A 99 -6.73 9.14 11.31
N GLU A 100 -7.09 10.41 11.11
CA GLU A 100 -7.55 11.24 12.23
C GLU A 100 -8.82 10.61 12.79
N THR A 101 -8.78 10.23 14.07
CA THR A 101 -9.98 9.88 14.81
C THR A 101 -10.82 11.15 14.94
N PRO A 102 -12.12 11.16 14.57
CA PRO A 102 -12.94 12.34 14.80
C PRO A 102 -12.92 12.65 16.30
N ARG A 103 -12.39 13.81 16.70
CA ARG A 103 -12.62 14.31 18.05
C ARG A 103 -14.14 14.46 18.19
N LEU A 104 -14.72 13.68 19.10
CA LEU A 104 -16.02 14.02 19.66
C LEU A 104 -15.96 15.51 20.04
N GLN A 105 -16.70 16.36 19.32
CA GLN A 105 -16.94 17.71 19.77
C GLN A 105 -17.76 17.60 21.05
N ALA A 106 -17.06 17.57 22.18
CA ALA A 106 -17.68 17.81 23.47
C ALA A 106 -18.26 19.22 23.40
N LYS A 107 -19.60 19.30 23.39
CA LYS A 107 -20.36 20.54 23.55
C LYS A 107 -19.78 21.32 24.73
N ARG A 108 -19.11 22.44 24.46
CA ARG A 108 -18.93 23.49 25.48
C ARG A 108 -20.25 24.23 25.57
N SER A 109 -21.10 23.78 26.49
CA SER A 109 -22.24 24.53 27.02
C SER A 109 -21.88 25.04 28.41
N LEU A 110 -22.03 26.36 28.61
CA LEU A 110 -22.06 27.10 29.88
C LEU A 110 -20.69 27.10 30.60
N TRP A 111 -19.98 28.21 30.78
CA TRP A 111 -20.35 29.60 31.08
C TRP A 111 -19.50 30.60 30.30
#